data_AF-A0A9D8IEC7-F1
#
_entry.id   AF-A0A9D8IEC7-F1
#
_cell.length_a   1.000
_cell.length_b   1.000
_cell.length_c   1.000
_cell.angle_alpha   90.00
_cell.angle_beta   90.00
_cell.angle_gamma   90.00
#
_symmetry.space_group_name_H-M   'P 1'
#
loop_
_entity.id
_entity.type
_entity.pdbx_description
1 polymer ?
#
loop_
_entity_poly.entity_id
_entity_poly.type
_entity_poly.pdbx_seq_one_letter_code
_entity_poly.pdbx_strand_id
1 'polypeptide(L)'
;MIDIIPNGINIIAISRDNPPPQYAGMCANNKCHLIEWNDIRFTMKESKEILLKGVKKRMTKASFVRLHTQAEGWAAGLVLIAEHIKTQGSDDALQNGFIYEKVFDYFANEIFVKTDKKTQAFLLKTSYLPRMTIPWQKNLPAYANQGAFCRN
;
A
#
# COMPACT_ATOMS: atom_id res chain seq x y z
N MET A 1 -19.08 14.78 11.52
CA MET A 1 -18.57 14.90 12.92
C MET A 1 -17.18 15.56 12.98
N ILE A 2 -16.59 15.97 11.85
CA ILE A 2 -15.39 16.84 11.79
C ILE A 2 -15.81 18.34 11.75
N ASP A 3 -17.05 18.64 11.39
CA ASP A 3 -17.55 20.02 11.22
C ASP A 3 -17.72 20.81 12.54
N ILE A 4 -17.51 20.15 13.68
CA ILE A 4 -17.61 20.71 15.04
C ILE A 4 -16.25 21.10 15.63
N ILE A 5 -15.16 20.98 14.87
CA ILE A 5 -13.81 21.28 15.36
C ILE A 5 -13.63 22.81 15.49
N PRO A 6 -13.20 23.30 16.67
CA PRO A 6 -12.88 24.72 16.86
C PRO A 6 -11.86 25.26 15.86
N ASN A 7 -11.99 26.55 15.53
CA ASN A 7 -11.00 27.26 14.71
C ASN A 7 -9.61 27.17 15.36
N GLY A 8 -8.57 26.92 14.55
CA GLY A 8 -7.18 26.82 14.99
C GLY A 8 -6.67 25.40 15.26
N ILE A 9 -7.53 24.38 15.11
CA ILE A 9 -7.11 22.98 15.21
C ILE A 9 -6.94 22.39 13.81
N ASN A 10 -5.79 21.76 13.57
CA ASN A 10 -5.54 20.96 12.37
C ASN A 10 -5.72 19.48 12.70
N ILE A 11 -6.42 18.75 11.83
CA ILE A 11 -6.62 17.30 11.96
C ILE A 11 -5.89 16.57 10.86
N ILE A 12 -5.16 15.52 11.24
CA ILE A 12 -4.60 14.53 10.33
C ILE A 12 -5.40 13.23 10.51
N ALA A 13 -5.96 12.73 9.43
CA ALA A 13 -6.66 11.45 9.40
C ALA A 13 -5.97 10.53 8.38
N ILE A 14 -5.91 9.24 8.70
CA ILE A 14 -5.33 8.22 7.83
C ILE A 14 -6.42 7.17 7.57
N SER A 15 -6.70 6.92 6.30
CA SER A 15 -7.72 5.97 5.84
C SER A 15 -7.19 5.20 4.63
N ARG A 16 -7.72 3.99 4.40
CA ARG A 16 -7.49 3.23 3.17
C ARG A 16 -8.53 3.53 2.09
N ASP A 17 -9.64 4.16 2.48
CA ASP A 17 -10.73 4.55 1.61
C ASP A 17 -10.72 6.07 1.39
N ASN A 18 -11.27 6.49 0.25
CA ASN A 18 -11.49 7.90 -0.06
C ASN A 18 -12.33 8.60 1.01
N PRO A 19 -12.13 9.91 1.23
CA PRO A 19 -12.93 10.66 2.19
C PRO A 19 -14.42 10.51 1.86
N PRO A 20 -15.27 10.22 2.87
CA PRO A 20 -16.71 10.10 2.68
C PRO A 20 -17.32 11.35 1.98
N PRO A 21 -18.39 11.19 1.18
CA PRO A 21 -18.97 12.29 0.38
C PRO A 21 -19.42 13.50 1.21
N GLN A 22 -19.70 13.30 2.49
CA GLN A 22 -20.06 14.37 3.43
C GLN A 22 -18.95 15.43 3.55
N TYR A 23 -17.69 15.08 3.25
CA TYR A 23 -16.55 15.99 3.29
C TYR A 23 -16.25 16.68 1.95
N ALA A 24 -16.99 16.38 0.87
CA ALA A 24 -16.75 16.96 -0.44
C ALA A 24 -16.83 18.50 -0.43
N GLY A 25 -17.74 19.07 0.36
CA GLY A 25 -17.83 20.51 0.56
C GLY A 25 -16.60 21.11 1.25
N MET A 26 -15.98 20.40 2.20
CA MET A 26 -14.73 20.86 2.82
C MET A 26 -13.57 20.84 1.84
N CYS A 27 -13.48 19.79 1.01
CA CYS A 27 -12.49 19.70 -0.06
C CYS A 27 -12.65 20.82 -1.10
N ALA A 28 -13.88 21.07 -1.56
CA ALA A 28 -14.19 22.13 -2.53
C ALA A 28 -13.84 23.54 -2.01
N ASN A 29 -13.90 23.73 -0.69
CA ASN A 29 -13.56 25.00 -0.04
C ASN A 29 -12.09 25.09 0.43
N ASN A 30 -11.19 24.22 -0.06
CA ASN A 30 -9.77 24.16 0.31
C ASN A 30 -9.52 24.00 1.84
N LYS A 31 -10.47 23.40 2.57
CA LYS A 31 -10.34 23.09 4.01
C LYS A 31 -9.91 21.65 4.29
N CYS A 32 -9.71 20.86 3.23
CA CYS A 32 -9.25 19.49 3.30
C CYS A 32 -8.20 19.29 2.20
N HIS A 33 -6.99 18.89 2.59
CA HIS A 33 -5.95 18.48 1.64
C HIS A 33 -5.87 16.96 1.64
N LEU A 34 -6.12 16.36 0.49
CA LEU A 34 -5.93 14.92 0.30
C LEU A 34 -4.47 14.66 -0.06
N ILE A 35 -3.83 13.73 0.64
CA ILE A 35 -2.50 13.24 0.29
C ILE A 35 -2.72 11.81 -0.23
N GLU A 36 -2.42 11.60 -1.50
CA GLU A 36 -2.70 10.33 -2.18
C GLU A 36 -1.43 9.48 -2.32
N TRP A 37 -1.60 8.29 -2.89
CA TRP A 37 -0.50 7.35 -3.13
C TRP A 37 0.71 7.98 -3.82
N ASN A 38 0.48 8.81 -4.84
CA ASN A 38 1.56 9.45 -5.59
C ASN A 38 2.38 10.46 -4.78
N ASP A 39 1.79 11.00 -3.71
CA ASP A 39 2.45 11.96 -2.82
C ASP A 39 3.27 11.26 -1.73
N ILE A 40 2.87 10.06 -1.31
CA ILE A 40 3.52 9.31 -0.22
C ILE A 40 4.46 8.21 -0.70
N ARG A 41 4.30 7.72 -1.93
CA ARG A 41 5.18 6.68 -2.46
C ARG A 41 6.59 7.24 -2.58
N PHE A 42 7.56 6.47 -2.16
CA PHE A 42 8.94 6.89 -2.24
C PHE A 42 9.36 7.03 -3.69
N THR A 43 10.05 8.12 -3.98
CA THR A 43 10.79 8.31 -5.22
C THR A 43 11.93 7.31 -5.31
N MET A 44 12.51 7.16 -6.52
CA MET A 44 13.72 6.37 -6.73
C MET A 44 14.87 6.81 -5.80
N LYS A 45 14.99 8.12 -5.55
CA LYS A 45 16.03 8.69 -4.70
C LYS A 45 15.83 8.26 -3.24
N GLU A 46 14.63 8.44 -2.70
CA GLU A 46 14.30 8.05 -1.32
C GLU A 46 14.41 6.53 -1.13
N SER A 47 13.95 5.75 -2.11
CA SER A 47 14.08 4.29 -2.10
C SER A 47 15.54 3.86 -2.00
N LYS A 48 16.42 4.51 -2.77
CA LYS A 48 17.86 4.25 -2.71
C LYS A 48 18.44 4.60 -1.34
N GLU A 49 18.06 5.73 -0.76
CA GLU A 49 18.54 6.15 0.56
C GLU A 49 18.13 5.17 1.67
N ILE A 50 16.91 4.65 1.62
CA ILE A 50 16.43 3.63 2.56
C ILE A 50 17.17 2.31 2.38
N LEU A 51 17.29 1.83 1.14
CA LEU A 51 17.99 0.58 0.86
C LEU A 51 19.47 0.66 1.25
N LEU A 52 20.14 1.80 1.05
CA LEU A 52 21.53 2.00 1.45
C LEU A 52 21.75 1.90 2.96
N LYS A 53 20.75 2.18 3.81
CA LYS A 53 20.86 2.00 5.28
C LYS A 53 21.06 0.54 5.69
N GLY A 54 20.52 -0.41 4.90
CA GLY A 54 20.67 -1.84 5.16
C GLY A 54 21.90 -2.49 4.52
N VAL A 55 22.58 -1.78 3.62
CA VAL A 55 23.56 -2.36 2.71
C VAL A 55 24.99 -2.23 3.25
N LYS A 56 25.65 -3.37 3.53
CA LYS A 56 27.09 -3.41 3.85
C LYS A 56 28.01 -3.45 2.62
N LYS A 57 27.48 -3.79 1.43
CA LYS A 57 28.25 -4.04 0.19
C LYS A 57 27.63 -3.30 -1.00
N ARG A 58 28.43 -2.65 -1.86
CA ARG A 58 27.89 -1.81 -2.94
C ARG A 58 26.88 -2.54 -3.84
N MET A 59 25.64 -2.05 -3.87
CA MET A 59 24.62 -2.48 -4.85
C MET A 59 24.76 -1.72 -6.17
N THR A 60 24.43 -2.39 -7.28
CA THR A 60 24.45 -1.76 -8.60
C THR A 60 23.21 -0.87 -8.81
N LYS A 61 23.32 0.10 -9.72
CA LYS A 61 22.17 0.95 -10.11
C LYS A 61 20.97 0.13 -10.59
N ALA A 62 21.22 -0.94 -11.35
CA ALA A 62 20.17 -1.85 -11.83
C ALA A 62 19.42 -2.53 -10.68
N SER A 63 20.13 -2.89 -9.61
CA SER A 63 19.54 -3.50 -8.41
C SER A 63 18.58 -2.54 -7.70
N PHE A 64 18.97 -1.27 -7.54
CA PHE A 64 18.07 -0.25 -6.95
C PHE A 64 16.82 -0.03 -7.79
N VAL A 65 16.99 0.09 -9.11
CA VAL A 65 15.85 0.28 -10.03
C VAL A 65 14.88 -0.89 -9.89
N ARG A 66 15.40 -2.12 -9.92
CA ARG A 66 14.58 -3.31 -9.80
C ARG A 66 13.80 -3.38 -8.48
N LEU A 67 14.47 -3.17 -7.34
CA LEU A 67 13.81 -3.21 -6.03
C LEU A 67 12.76 -2.10 -5.87
N HIS A 68 13.06 -0.90 -6.34
CA HIS A 68 12.09 0.19 -6.35
C HIS A 68 10.87 -0.14 -7.23
N THR A 69 11.09 -0.67 -8.44
CA THR A 69 10.00 -1.07 -9.35
C THR A 69 9.16 -2.20 -8.76
N GLN A 70 9.76 -3.19 -8.11
CA GLN A 70 9.02 -4.29 -7.48
C GLN A 70 8.19 -3.83 -6.28
N ALA A 71 8.70 -2.88 -5.50
CA ALA A 71 7.96 -2.29 -4.38
C ALA A 71 7.00 -1.16 -4.82
N GLU A 72 7.10 -0.68 -6.06
CA GLU A 72 6.39 0.49 -6.58
C GLU A 72 6.49 1.75 -5.68
N GLY A 73 7.61 1.89 -4.97
CA GLY A 73 7.80 2.98 -3.98
C GLY A 73 7.11 2.77 -2.64
N TRP A 74 6.58 1.58 -2.35
CA TRP A 74 5.96 1.25 -1.08
C TRP A 74 6.99 1.26 0.07
N ALA A 75 6.86 2.27 0.94
CA ALA A 75 7.81 2.51 2.04
C ALA A 75 7.99 1.27 2.95
N ALA A 76 6.90 0.62 3.37
CA ALA A 76 6.99 -0.55 4.23
C ALA A 76 7.68 -1.73 3.53
N GLY A 77 7.36 -1.98 2.25
CA GLY A 77 8.03 -2.99 1.43
C GLY A 77 9.54 -2.74 1.30
N LEU A 78 9.94 -1.49 1.04
CA LEU A 78 11.35 -1.10 0.94
C LEU A 78 12.09 -1.26 2.27
N VAL A 79 11.46 -0.96 3.40
CA VAL A 79 12.03 -1.18 4.74
C VAL A 79 12.23 -2.67 5.02
N LEU A 80 11.25 -3.51 4.69
CA LEU A 80 11.38 -4.97 4.84
C LEU A 80 12.52 -5.53 3.99
N ILE A 81 12.64 -5.06 2.74
CA ILE A 81 13.76 -5.42 1.86
C ILE A 81 15.10 -4.96 2.45
N ALA A 82 15.18 -3.73 2.96
CA ALA A 82 16.41 -3.19 3.54
C ALA A 82 16.88 -3.98 4.78
N GLU A 83 15.97 -4.35 5.68
CA GLU A 83 16.31 -5.16 6.86
C GLU A 83 16.74 -6.58 6.46
N HIS A 84 16.15 -7.14 5.40
CA HIS A 84 16.61 -8.42 4.85
C HIS A 84 18.03 -8.34 4.31
N ILE A 85 18.33 -7.33 3.48
CA ILE A 85 19.68 -7.13 2.93
C ILE A 85 20.73 -7.03 4.05
N LYS A 86 20.37 -6.42 5.18
CA LYS A 86 21.24 -6.26 6.34
C LYS A 86 21.55 -7.58 7.04
N THR A 87 20.62 -8.53 7.05
CA THR A 87 20.74 -9.82 7.75
C THR A 87 21.32 -10.92 6.87
N GLN A 88 20.89 -11.03 5.62
CA GLN A 88 21.26 -12.13 4.69
C GLN A 88 22.13 -11.68 3.50
N GLY A 89 22.27 -10.37 3.28
CA GLY A 89 23.04 -9.81 2.17
C GLY A 89 22.21 -9.46 0.93
N SER A 90 22.82 -8.74 -0.01
CA SER A 90 22.13 -8.17 -1.18
C SER A 90 21.77 -9.17 -2.27
N ASP A 91 22.50 -10.29 -2.36
CA ASP A 91 22.34 -11.24 -3.47
C ASP A 91 21.03 -12.04 -3.35
N ASP A 92 20.61 -12.30 -2.11
CA ASP A 92 19.38 -13.03 -1.81
C ASP A 92 18.13 -12.16 -1.99
N ALA A 93 18.19 -10.88 -1.59
CA ALA A 93 17.13 -9.90 -1.84
C ALA A 93 16.84 -9.68 -3.33
N LEU A 94 17.82 -9.98 -4.19
CA LEU A 94 17.69 -9.90 -5.64
C LEU A 94 17.18 -11.22 -6.25
N GLN A 95 16.87 -12.25 -5.49
CA GLN A 95 16.15 -13.40 -6.02
C GLN A 95 14.64 -13.11 -6.02
N ASN A 96 13.98 -13.38 -7.16
CA ASN A 96 12.57 -13.02 -7.35
C ASN A 96 11.64 -13.58 -6.26
N GLY A 97 11.91 -14.75 -5.67
CA GLY A 97 11.01 -15.41 -4.72
C GLY A 97 10.99 -14.79 -3.32
N PHE A 98 12.11 -14.25 -2.83
CA PHE A 98 12.26 -13.94 -1.41
C PHE A 98 11.56 -12.64 -0.98
N ILE A 99 11.60 -11.60 -1.83
CA ILE A 99 10.87 -10.35 -1.56
C ILE A 99 9.39 -10.66 -1.30
N TYR A 100 8.83 -11.58 -2.07
CA TYR A 100 7.44 -11.99 -1.89
C TYR A 100 7.21 -12.71 -0.56
N GLU A 101 8.15 -13.51 -0.05
CA GLU A 101 7.98 -14.22 1.23
C GLU A 101 7.90 -13.25 2.42
N LYS A 102 8.84 -12.30 2.55
CA LYS A 102 8.80 -11.34 3.67
C LYS A 102 7.67 -10.33 3.56
N VAL A 103 7.35 -9.90 2.35
CA VAL A 103 6.16 -9.07 2.10
C VAL A 103 4.89 -9.85 2.42
N PHE A 104 4.85 -11.15 2.11
CA PHE A 104 3.73 -12.02 2.43
C PHE A 104 3.61 -12.24 3.94
N ASP A 105 4.69 -12.48 4.67
CA ASP A 105 4.68 -12.61 6.14
C ASP A 105 4.05 -11.36 6.79
N TYR A 106 4.47 -10.18 6.34
CA TYR A 106 3.90 -8.92 6.80
C TYR A 106 2.42 -8.81 6.42
N PHE A 107 2.07 -9.05 5.15
CA PHE A 107 0.69 -8.99 4.68
C PHE A 107 -0.22 -9.95 5.44
N ALA A 108 0.22 -11.19 5.63
CA ALA A 108 -0.53 -12.24 6.31
C ALA A 108 -0.87 -11.81 7.74
N ASN A 109 0.12 -11.36 8.51
CA ASN A 109 -0.06 -11.06 9.93
C ASN A 109 -0.70 -9.69 10.17
N GLU A 110 -0.31 -8.67 9.41
CA GLU A 110 -0.75 -7.29 9.67
C GLU A 110 -2.03 -6.91 8.93
N ILE A 111 -2.32 -7.56 7.80
CA ILE A 111 -3.46 -7.20 6.94
C ILE A 111 -4.47 -8.35 6.90
N PHE A 112 -4.07 -9.53 6.46
CA PHE A 112 -4.99 -10.64 6.20
C PHE A 112 -5.68 -11.12 7.48
N VAL A 113 -4.91 -11.43 8.54
CA VAL A 113 -5.45 -11.92 9.82
C VAL A 113 -6.39 -10.90 10.48
N LYS A 114 -6.12 -9.61 10.33
CA LYS A 114 -6.95 -8.52 10.90
C LYS A 114 -8.21 -8.21 10.09
N THR A 115 -8.34 -8.76 8.89
CA THR A 115 -9.52 -8.53 8.04
C THR A 115 -10.62 -9.55 8.36
N ASP A 116 -11.89 -9.21 8.11
CA ASP A 116 -13.03 -10.09 8.35
C ASP A 116 -12.98 -11.39 7.52
N LYS A 117 -13.73 -12.41 7.98
CA LYS A 117 -13.74 -13.74 7.37
C LYS A 117 -14.22 -13.77 5.92
N LYS A 118 -15.15 -12.88 5.54
CA LYS A 118 -15.67 -12.79 4.17
C LYS A 118 -14.56 -12.35 3.23
N THR A 119 -13.82 -11.32 3.63
CA THR A 119 -12.70 -10.80 2.84
C THR A 119 -11.52 -11.76 2.80
N GLN A 120 -11.19 -12.44 3.91
CA GLN A 120 -10.17 -13.50 3.91
C GLN A 120 -10.48 -14.60 2.89
N ALA A 121 -11.72 -15.11 2.90
CA ALA A 121 -12.15 -16.15 1.96
C ALA A 121 -12.15 -15.66 0.51
N PHE A 122 -12.49 -14.39 0.29
CA PHE A 122 -12.43 -13.77 -1.03
C PHE A 122 -10.99 -13.72 -1.56
N LEU A 123 -10.05 -13.17 -0.78
CA LEU A 123 -8.64 -13.06 -1.16
C LEU A 123 -8.02 -14.44 -1.47
N LEU A 124 -8.35 -15.47 -0.69
CA LEU A 124 -7.90 -16.84 -0.95
C LEU A 124 -8.47 -17.42 -2.24
N LYS A 125 -9.75 -17.14 -2.54
CA LYS A 125 -10.39 -17.60 -3.78
C LYS A 125 -9.93 -16.86 -5.02
N THR A 126 -9.30 -15.69 -4.88
CA THR A 126 -8.86 -14.89 -6.02
C THR A 126 -7.33 -14.84 -6.17
N SER A 127 -6.57 -15.43 -5.25
CA SER A 127 -5.09 -15.35 -5.23
C SER A 127 -4.42 -16.01 -6.45
N TYR A 128 -5.10 -16.93 -7.13
CA TYR A 128 -4.60 -17.56 -8.35
C TYR A 128 -4.89 -16.74 -9.63
N LEU A 129 -5.63 -15.63 -9.52
CA LEU A 129 -5.94 -14.78 -10.67
C LEU A 129 -4.77 -13.82 -10.94
N PRO A 130 -4.11 -13.88 -12.11
CA PRO A 130 -2.96 -13.03 -12.39
C PRO A 130 -3.33 -11.54 -12.51
N ARG A 131 -4.58 -11.21 -12.86
CA ARG A 131 -5.16 -9.86 -12.79
C ARG A 131 -6.65 -9.95 -12.49
N MET A 132 -7.15 -8.97 -11.73
CA MET A 132 -8.57 -8.74 -11.55
C MET A 132 -8.93 -7.36 -12.12
N THR A 133 -9.95 -7.29 -12.97
CA THR A 133 -10.50 -6.03 -13.47
C THR A 133 -11.83 -5.73 -12.77
N ILE A 134 -12.12 -4.46 -12.53
CA ILE A 134 -13.34 -3.99 -11.82
C ILE A 134 -14.66 -4.59 -12.38
N PRO A 135 -14.83 -4.87 -13.69
CA PRO A 135 -16.07 -5.49 -14.18
C PRO A 135 -16.41 -6.85 -13.54
N TRP A 136 -15.43 -7.58 -12.99
CA TRP A 136 -15.63 -8.88 -12.35
C TRP A 136 -16.28 -8.79 -10.95
N GLN A 137 -16.24 -7.62 -10.32
CA GLN A 137 -16.66 -7.43 -8.93
C GLN A 137 -18.17 -7.61 -8.72
N LYS A 138 -18.98 -7.42 -9.78
CA LYS A 138 -20.46 -7.53 -9.74
C LYS A 138 -20.99 -8.96 -9.54
N ASN A 139 -20.20 -10.00 -9.79
CA ASN A 139 -20.65 -11.40 -9.72
C ASN A 139 -20.18 -12.13 -8.45
N LEU A 140 -19.64 -11.42 -7.46
CA LEU A 140 -19.11 -12.02 -6.24
C LEU A 140 -20.04 -11.75 -5.04
N PRO A 141 -20.38 -12.76 -4.23
CA PRO A 141 -21.28 -12.62 -3.08
C PRO A 141 -20.75 -11.67 -1.98
N ALA A 142 -19.47 -11.27 -2.08
CA ALA A 142 -18.86 -10.22 -1.26
C ALA A 142 -19.54 -8.85 -1.41
N TYR A 143 -19.98 -8.49 -2.62
CA TYR A 143 -20.38 -7.13 -2.99
C TYR A 143 -21.89 -6.94 -3.24
N ALA A 144 -22.70 -8.00 -3.13
CA ALA A 144 -24.14 -7.93 -3.38
C ALA A 144 -24.92 -6.97 -2.44
N ASN A 145 -24.30 -6.53 -1.33
CA ASN A 145 -24.95 -5.66 -0.32
C ASN A 145 -24.32 -4.27 -0.18
N GLN A 146 -23.42 -3.84 -1.07
CA GLN A 146 -22.93 -2.45 -1.06
C GLN A 146 -23.56 -1.70 -2.22
N GLY A 147 -24.55 -0.87 -1.90
CA GLY A 147 -25.28 -0.03 -2.84
C GLY A 147 -24.33 0.75 -3.74
N ALA A 148 -24.62 0.67 -5.03
CA ALA A 148 -23.98 1.34 -6.15
C ALA A 148 -23.33 2.70 -5.79
N PHE A 149 -22.00 2.67 -5.60
CA PHE A 149 -21.17 3.87 -5.50
C PHE A 149 -20.23 3.93 -6.71
N CYS A 150 -20.82 3.91 -7.91
CA CYS A 150 -20.15 4.27 -9.16
C CYS A 150 -21.19 5.00 -10.02
N ARG A 151 -21.16 6.34 -9.99
CA ARG A 151 -21.67 7.16 -11.09
C ARG A 151 -20.55 8.10 -11.52
N ASN A 152 -20.19 7.92 -12.79
CA ASN A 152 -19.38 8.69 -13.73
C ASN A 152 -18.42 9.74 -13.18
#